data_AF-A0A223HQ32-F1
#
_entry.id   AF-A0A223HQ32-F1
#
_cell.length_a   1.000
_cell.length_b   1.000
_cell.length_c   1.000
_cell.angle_alpha   90.00
_cell.angle_beta   90.00
_cell.angle_gamma   90.00
#
_symmetry.space_group_name_H-M   'P 1'
#
loop_
_entity.id
_entity.type
_entity.pdbx_description
1 polymer ?
#
loop_
_entity_poly.entity_id
_entity_poly.type
_entity_poly.pdbx_seq_one_letter_code
_entity_poly.pdbx_strand_id
1 'polypeptide(L)'
;MRYRIKTHQDFDKEFKRLCKKYSSLKADLSALGKSLSENPDQGTSLGKGVRKVRMAIASKGKGKSHGARVITYTEAIVCADNEGTVILLTIYDKADRDSISAAEIDELLRSLRWEL
;
A
#
# COMPACT_ATOMS: atom_id res chain seq x y z
N MET A 1 -19.58 -3.26 0.65
CA MET A 1 -18.65 -2.95 -0.46
C MET A 1 -17.39 -3.76 -0.27
N ARG A 2 -16.94 -4.49 -1.29
CA ARG A 2 -15.64 -5.18 -1.26
C ARG A 2 -14.73 -4.53 -2.29
N TYR A 3 -13.47 -4.32 -1.92
CA TYR A 3 -12.49 -3.72 -2.80
C TYR A 3 -11.55 -4.78 -3.37
N ARG A 4 -11.33 -4.73 -4.69
CA ARG A 4 -10.29 -5.52 -5.33
C ARG A 4 -8.93 -4.89 -5.01
N ILE A 5 -7.95 -5.72 -4.69
CA ILE A 5 -6.57 -5.27 -4.43
C ILE A 5 -5.73 -5.50 -5.69
N LYS A 6 -5.08 -4.44 -6.18
CA LYS A 6 -4.09 -4.50 -7.25
C LYS A 6 -2.75 -3.93 -6.76
N THR A 7 -1.67 -4.29 -7.43
CA THR A 7 -0.33 -3.74 -7.18
C THR A 7 0.13 -2.91 -8.37
N HIS A 8 0.86 -1.83 -8.10
CA HIS A 8 1.62 -1.06 -9.08
C HIS A 8 3.01 -1.66 -9.23
N GLN A 9 3.67 -1.46 -10.38
CA GLN A 9 5.01 -2.03 -10.63
C GLN A 9 6.06 -1.62 -9.57
N ASP A 10 6.01 -0.37 -9.08
CA ASP A 10 6.93 0.10 -8.04
C ASP A 10 6.70 -0.60 -6.69
N PHE A 11 5.44 -0.94 -6.40
CA PHE A 11 5.13 -1.77 -5.25
C PHE A 11 5.76 -3.14 -5.39
N ASP A 12 5.60 -3.82 -6.53
CA ASP A 12 6.13 -5.17 -6.73
C ASP A 12 7.66 -5.21 -6.63
N LYS A 13 8.33 -4.19 -7.17
CA LYS A 13 9.78 -4.02 -7.08
C LYS A 13 10.25 -3.89 -5.62
N GLU A 14 9.67 -2.95 -4.87
CA GLU A 14 10.06 -2.73 -3.48
C GLU A 14 9.65 -3.89 -2.55
N PHE A 15 8.47 -4.48 -2.79
CA PHE A 15 8.01 -5.64 -2.07
C PHE A 15 8.94 -6.84 -2.24
N LYS A 16 9.42 -7.08 -3.47
CA LYS A 16 10.41 -8.13 -3.76
C LYS A 16 11.73 -7.88 -3.02
N ARG A 17 12.18 -6.61 -2.94
CA ARG A 17 13.38 -6.24 -2.19
C ARG A 17 13.20 -6.51 -0.69
N LEU A 18 12.07 -6.13 -0.12
CA LEU A 18 11.76 -6.33 1.30
C LEU A 18 11.54 -7.81 1.65
N CYS A 19 10.96 -8.62 0.75
CA CYS A 19 10.80 -10.07 0.97
C CYS A 19 12.13 -10.80 1.15
N LYS A 20 13.22 -10.30 0.57
CA LYS A 20 14.57 -10.85 0.80
C LYS A 20 15.06 -10.58 2.22
N LYS A 21 14.59 -9.50 2.86
CA LYS A 21 14.99 -9.10 4.21
C LYS A 21 14.09 -9.70 5.29
N TYR A 22 12.80 -9.87 5.02
CA TYR A 22 11.79 -10.20 6.01
C TYR A 22 10.96 -11.40 5.58
N SER A 23 11.15 -12.54 6.25
CA SER A 23 10.48 -13.81 5.95
C SER A 23 8.96 -13.76 6.12
N SER A 24 8.44 -12.91 7.01
CA SER A 24 6.99 -12.79 7.26
C SER A 24 6.26 -11.92 6.25
N LEU A 25 6.97 -11.16 5.40
CA LEU A 25 6.37 -10.04 4.67
C LEU A 25 5.22 -10.45 3.74
N LYS A 26 5.28 -11.65 3.17
CA LYS A 26 4.18 -12.20 2.35
C LYS A 26 2.92 -12.44 3.16
N ALA A 27 3.05 -13.03 4.35
CA ALA A 27 1.92 -13.26 5.25
C ALA A 27 1.38 -11.93 5.79
N ASP A 28 2.26 -11.01 6.16
CA ASP A 28 1.90 -9.66 6.63
C ASP A 28 1.10 -8.89 5.57
N LEU A 29 1.54 -8.95 4.30
CA LEU A 29 0.83 -8.32 3.18
C LEU A 29 -0.52 -8.99 2.91
N SER A 30 -0.60 -10.32 2.97
CA SER A 30 -1.86 -11.05 2.78
C SER A 30 -2.92 -10.61 3.81
N ALA A 31 -2.52 -10.52 5.08
CA ALA A 31 -3.39 -10.01 6.15
C ALA A 31 -3.80 -8.55 5.91
N LEU A 32 -2.86 -7.70 5.47
CA LEU A 32 -3.17 -6.31 5.12
C LEU A 32 -4.15 -6.22 3.94
N GLY A 33 -3.96 -7.04 2.91
CA GLY A 33 -4.82 -7.09 1.72
C GLY A 33 -6.26 -7.46 2.06
N LYS A 34 -6.46 -8.42 2.97
CA LYS A 34 -7.80 -8.75 3.51
C LYS A 34 -8.41 -7.57 4.27
N SER A 35 -7.62 -6.89 5.10
CA SER A 35 -8.07 -5.69 5.83
C SER A 35 -8.47 -4.55 4.87
N LEU A 36 -7.68 -4.33 3.81
CA LEU A 36 -7.95 -3.30 2.80
C LEU A 36 -9.20 -3.61 1.95
N SER A 37 -9.46 -4.88 1.65
CA SER A 37 -10.62 -5.25 0.84
C SER A 37 -11.94 -5.02 1.56
N GLU A 38 -11.92 -5.06 2.90
CA GLU A 38 -13.06 -4.77 3.77
C GLU A 38 -13.14 -3.28 4.14
N ASN A 39 -11.98 -2.63 4.37
CA ASN A 39 -11.89 -1.22 4.74
C ASN A 39 -10.74 -0.52 3.97
N PRO A 40 -11.01 0.08 2.80
CA PRO A 40 -9.99 0.74 1.98
C PRO A 40 -9.49 2.05 2.60
N ASP A 41 -10.26 2.63 3.53
CA ASP A 41 -10.02 3.98 4.08
C ASP A 41 -9.09 3.97 5.30
N GLN A 42 -8.56 2.80 5.66
CA GLN A 42 -7.59 2.68 6.73
C GLN A 42 -6.31 3.48 6.46
N GLY A 43 -5.67 3.93 7.54
CA GLY A 43 -4.43 4.72 7.47
C GLY A 43 -4.68 6.23 7.35
N THR A 44 -3.59 6.98 7.19
CA THR A 44 -3.63 8.44 7.16
C THR A 44 -3.78 8.93 5.72
N SER A 45 -4.77 9.77 5.45
CA SER A 45 -4.91 10.43 4.15
C SER A 45 -3.69 11.31 3.86
N LEU A 46 -3.14 11.19 2.66
CA LEU A 46 -2.10 12.06 2.11
C LEU A 46 -2.67 13.01 1.03
N GLY A 47 -3.99 13.04 0.85
CA GLY A 47 -4.70 13.78 -0.20
C GLY A 47 -4.80 13.00 -1.53
N LYS A 48 -5.61 13.52 -2.47
CA LYS A 48 -5.78 12.96 -3.83
C LYS A 48 -6.17 11.47 -3.87
N GLY A 49 -6.93 10.98 -2.89
CA GLY A 49 -7.30 9.56 -2.79
C GLY A 49 -6.16 8.63 -2.33
N VAL A 50 -5.00 9.20 -1.95
CA VAL A 50 -3.83 8.45 -1.47
C VAL A 50 -3.85 8.33 0.05
N ARG A 51 -3.49 7.15 0.56
CA ARG A 51 -3.38 6.88 2.00
C ARG A 51 -2.05 6.22 2.34
N LYS A 52 -1.59 6.47 3.57
CA LYS A 52 -0.43 5.82 4.19
C LYS A 52 -0.89 4.84 5.26
N VAL A 53 -0.72 3.56 4.98
CA VAL A 53 -1.12 2.46 5.87
C VAL A 53 0.10 1.91 6.59
N ARG A 54 0.01 1.76 7.91
CA ARG A 54 1.08 1.20 8.74
C ARG A 54 0.90 -0.31 8.86
N MET A 55 1.86 -1.08 8.36
CA MET A 55 1.89 -2.53 8.43
C MET A 55 2.98 -2.98 9.41
N ALA A 56 2.65 -3.87 10.33
CA ALA A 56 3.70 -4.54 11.11
C ALA A 56 4.47 -5.48 10.17
N ILE A 57 5.78 -5.61 10.39
CA ILE A 57 6.56 -6.69 9.79
C ILE A 57 6.82 -7.67 10.93
N ALA A 58 6.08 -8.77 10.97
CA ALA A 58 6.05 -9.64 12.14
C ALA A 58 7.44 -10.19 12.50
N SER A 59 8.25 -10.55 11.51
CA SER A 59 9.62 -11.04 11.71
C SER A 59 10.57 -10.01 12.32
N LYS A 60 10.20 -8.71 12.38
CA LYS A 60 10.99 -7.69 13.08
C LYS A 60 10.69 -7.63 14.59
N GLY A 61 9.54 -8.14 15.06
CA GLY A 61 9.17 -8.13 16.48
C GLY A 61 9.00 -6.74 17.12
N LYS A 62 8.88 -5.65 16.33
CA LYS A 62 8.86 -4.25 16.83
C LYS A 62 7.53 -3.50 16.61
N GLY A 63 6.48 -4.24 16.23
CA GLY A 63 5.15 -3.68 15.98
C GLY A 63 5.05 -2.72 14.77
N LYS A 64 3.91 -2.02 14.66
CA LYS A 64 3.57 -1.18 13.49
C LYS A 64 4.36 0.13 13.38
N SER A 65 4.98 0.62 14.46
CA SER A 65 5.80 1.86 14.42
C SER A 65 7.09 1.67 13.62
N HIS A 66 7.69 0.50 13.74
CA HIS A 66 8.95 0.12 13.11
C HIS A 66 8.80 -0.80 11.90
N GLY A 67 7.55 -1.14 11.53
CA GLY A 67 7.24 -1.92 10.34
C GLY A 67 7.18 -1.08 9.06
N ALA A 68 6.51 -1.61 8.04
CA ALA A 68 6.39 -0.99 6.74
C ALA A 68 5.31 0.11 6.68
N ARG A 69 5.49 1.03 5.75
CA ARG A 69 4.45 1.94 5.25
C ARG A 69 4.08 1.50 3.84
N VAL A 70 2.80 1.21 3.65
CA VAL A 70 2.21 0.91 2.35
C VAL A 70 1.45 2.15 1.90
N ILE A 71 1.77 2.64 0.70
CA ILE A 71 1.07 3.76 0.08
C ILE A 71 0.02 3.19 -0.85
N THR A 72 -1.24 3.58 -0.64
CA THR A 72 -2.38 3.07 -1.40
C THR A 72 -3.10 4.19 -2.11
N TYR A 73 -3.71 3.89 -3.26
CA TYR A 73 -4.66 4.76 -3.95
C TYR A 73 -5.98 4.02 -4.11
N THR A 74 -7.08 4.65 -3.71
CA THR A 74 -8.42 4.07 -3.85
C THR A 74 -9.11 4.70 -5.05
N GLU A 75 -9.32 3.89 -6.08
CA GLU A 75 -10.14 4.26 -7.22
C GLU A 75 -11.60 3.97 -6.88
N ALA A 76 -12.38 5.05 -6.67
CA ALA A 76 -13.81 4.95 -6.48
C ALA A 76 -14.46 4.70 -7.85
N ILE A 77 -14.71 3.44 -8.17
CA ILE A 77 -15.55 3.09 -9.33
C ILE A 77 -17.00 3.21 -8.88
N VAL A 78 -17.71 4.19 -9.44
CA VAL A 78 -19.17 4.34 -9.29
C VAL A 78 -19.82 3.56 -10.42
N CYS A 79 -19.85 2.24 -10.31
CA CYS A 79 -20.65 1.38 -11.18
C CYS A 79 -21.67 0.62 -10.33
N ALA A 80 -22.76 0.19 -10.97
CA ALA A 80 -23.96 -0.38 -10.35
C ALA A 80 -23.71 -1.55 -9.36
N ASP A 81 -22.54 -2.17 -9.42
CA ASP A 81 -22.17 -3.36 -8.63
C ASP A 81 -21.49 -3.07 -7.29
N ASN A 82 -21.31 -1.79 -6.90
CA ASN A 82 -20.69 -1.41 -5.62
C ASN A 82 -19.28 -2.06 -5.41
N GLU A 83 -18.47 -2.11 -6.45
CA GLU A 83 -17.09 -2.60 -6.39
C GLU A 83 -16.10 -1.45 -6.60
N GLY A 84 -15.11 -1.32 -5.72
CA GLY A 84 -14.00 -0.37 -5.87
C GLY A 84 -12.66 -1.08 -5.98
N THR A 85 -11.61 -0.35 -6.38
CA THR A 85 -10.24 -0.90 -6.44
C THR A 85 -9.32 -0.13 -5.52
N VAL A 86 -8.54 -0.87 -4.71
CA VAL A 86 -7.40 -0.32 -3.97
C VAL A 86 -6.12 -0.77 -4.68
N ILE A 87 -5.31 0.21 -5.07
CA ILE A 87 -4.03 -0.01 -5.73
C ILE A 87 -2.92 0.26 -4.73
N LEU A 88 -2.06 -0.72 -4.50
CA LEU A 88 -0.85 -0.55 -3.69
C LEU A 88 0.23 0.10 -4.57
N LEU A 89 0.53 1.38 -4.33
CA LEU A 89 1.45 2.19 -5.15
C LEU A 89 2.91 1.87 -4.86
N THR A 90 3.27 1.81 -3.58
CA THR A 90 4.63 1.47 -3.13
C THR A 90 4.63 1.01 -1.67
N ILE A 91 5.73 0.38 -1.25
CA ILE A 91 5.96 -0.05 0.13
C ILE A 91 7.40 0.27 0.53
N TYR A 92 7.60 0.74 1.77
CA TYR A 92 8.93 0.91 2.33
C TYR A 92 8.96 0.58 3.83
N ASP A 93 10.10 0.09 4.29
CA ASP A 93 10.34 -0.10 5.72
C ASP A 93 10.74 1.23 6.40
N LYS A 94 10.25 1.50 7.61
CA LYS A 94 10.61 2.70 8.38
C LYS A 94 12.11 2.82 8.62
N ALA A 95 12.76 1.68 8.85
CA ALA A 95 14.18 1.67 9.18
C ALA A 95 15.05 2.02 7.97
N ASP A 96 14.59 1.70 6.75
CA ASP A 96 15.26 2.07 5.51
C ASP A 96 14.91 3.51 5.09
N ARG A 97 13.70 4.00 5.44
CA ARG A 97 13.16 5.26 4.94
C ARG A 97 12.16 5.91 5.90
N ASP A 98 12.37 7.19 6.21
CA ASP A 98 11.59 7.90 7.23
C ASP A 98 10.18 8.29 6.74
N SER A 99 10.10 8.90 5.56
CA SER A 99 8.89 9.51 5.00
C SER A 99 8.83 9.38 3.46
N ILE A 100 7.66 9.63 2.88
CA ILE A 100 7.46 9.80 1.44
C ILE A 100 7.09 11.24 1.14
N SER A 101 7.75 11.86 0.16
CA SER A 101 7.51 13.26 -0.20
C SER A 101 6.25 13.40 -1.07
N ALA A 102 5.67 14.60 -1.10
CA ALA A 102 4.55 14.90 -1.97
C ALA A 102 4.89 14.76 -3.46
N ALA A 103 6.12 15.14 -3.84
CA ALA A 103 6.59 15.01 -5.23
C ALA A 103 6.65 13.54 -5.68
N GLU A 104 7.11 12.63 -4.82
CA GLU A 104 7.12 11.20 -5.14
C GLU A 104 5.71 10.61 -5.22
N ILE A 105 4.78 11.07 -4.40
CA ILE A 105 3.37 10.67 -4.51
C ILE A 105 2.80 11.11 -5.85
N ASP A 106 3.09 12.35 -6.27
CA ASP A 106 2.63 12.88 -7.55
C ASP A 106 3.22 12.11 -8.73
N GLU A 107 4.47 11.65 -8.63
CA GLU A 107 5.09 10.81 -9.64
C GLU A 107 4.48 9.40 -9.70
N LEU A 108 4.23 8.77 -8.54
CA LEU A 108 3.51 7.49 -8.48
C LEU A 108 2.11 7.58 -9.10
N LEU A 109 1.40 8.69 -8.86
CA LEU A 109 0.08 8.93 -9.44
C LEU A 109 0.15 9.19 -10.96
N ARG A 110 1.21 9.84 -11.44
CA ARG A 110 1.43 10.01 -12.89
C ARG A 110 1.73 8.68 -13.58
N SER A 111 2.61 7.86 -13.00
CA SER A 111 2.92 6.51 -13.51
C SER A 111 1.67 5.66 -13.61
N LEU A 112 0.86 5.63 -12.54
CA LEU A 112 -0.40 4.88 -12.51
C LEU A 112 -1.36 5.25 -13.66
N ARG A 113 -1.45 6.55 -14.01
CA ARG A 113 -2.33 7.02 -15.09
C ARG A 113 -1.87 6.61 -16.49
N TRP A 114 -0.60 6.25 -16.65
CA TRP A 114 -0.04 5.80 -17.93
C TRP A 114 -0.18 4.27 -18.11
N GLU A 115 -0.46 3.54 -17.03
CA GLU A 115 -0.66 2.09 -17.03
C GLU A 115 -2.12 1.66 -17.25
N LEU A 116 -3.07 2.59 -17.11
CA LEU A 116 -4.51 2.39 -17.34
C LEU A 116 -4.91 2.79 -18.76
#